data_AF-A0A5R9BDA2-F1
#
_entry.id   AF-A0A5R9BDA2-F1
#
_cell.length_a   1.000
_cell.length_b   1.000
_cell.length_c   1.000
_cell.angle_alpha   90.00
_cell.angle_beta   90.00
_cell.angle_gamma   90.00
#
_symmetry.space_group_name_H-M   'P 1'
#
loop_
_entity.id
_entity.type
_entity.pdbx_description
1 polymer ?
#
loop_
_entity_poly.entity_id
_entity_poly.type
_entity_poly.pdbx_seq_one_letter_code
_entity_poly.pdbx_strand_id
1 'polypeptide(L)'
;MTEPEQGPPATTKGPDLTAGHARELLGSMPRRPRRRLGASDHIWVGTTAIFAMASGLVALAGNPWWAIIPGVTSSIGAFTWLAHRQAQVNEPRLRAVLVPSLFAVWLSLPIWRGITRGDTIPFPESLIFAGLAPAAWLGLYLWILLRR
;
A
#
# COMPACT_ATOMS: atom_id res chain seq x y z
N MET A 1 -20.68 -70.96 -11.24
CA MET A 1 -21.44 -69.70 -11.32
C MET A 1 -20.44 -68.58 -11.09
N THR A 2 -19.93 -67.99 -12.16
CA THR A 2 -18.91 -66.95 -12.15
C THR A 2 -19.63 -65.61 -12.36
N GLU A 3 -19.52 -64.71 -11.40
CA GLU A 3 -20.03 -63.33 -11.52
C GLU A 3 -19.32 -62.60 -12.67
N PRO A 4 -20.03 -61.79 -13.46
CA PRO A 4 -19.40 -60.92 -14.44
C PRO A 4 -18.71 -59.75 -13.73
N GLU A 5 -17.41 -59.57 -14.00
CA GLU A 5 -16.64 -58.39 -13.63
C GLU A 5 -17.36 -57.12 -14.13
N GLN A 6 -17.80 -56.29 -13.18
CA GLN A 6 -18.15 -54.90 -13.46
C GLN A 6 -16.87 -54.15 -13.82
N GLY A 7 -16.71 -53.87 -15.12
CA GLY A 7 -15.67 -52.98 -15.61
C GLY A 7 -15.73 -51.60 -14.92
N PRO A 8 -14.61 -50.86 -14.88
CA PRO A 8 -14.52 -49.60 -14.17
C PRO A 8 -15.57 -48.60 -14.67
N PRO A 9 -16.16 -47.78 -13.78
CA PRO A 9 -17.17 -46.81 -14.16
C PRO A 9 -16.59 -45.89 -15.23
N ALA A 10 -17.34 -45.74 -16.32
CA ALA A 10 -17.01 -44.84 -17.41
C ALA A 10 -16.59 -43.49 -16.83
N THR A 11 -15.35 -43.09 -17.10
CA THR A 11 -14.86 -41.74 -16.85
C THR A 11 -15.85 -40.77 -17.47
N THR A 12 -16.63 -40.09 -16.63
CA THR A 12 -17.47 -38.97 -17.01
C THR A 12 -16.55 -37.91 -17.59
N LYS A 13 -16.42 -37.93 -18.93
CA LYS A 13 -15.89 -36.78 -19.67
C LYS A 13 -16.67 -35.58 -19.17
N GLY A 14 -15.97 -34.64 -18.52
CA GLY A 14 -16.55 -33.34 -18.20
C GLY A 14 -17.21 -32.78 -19.46
N PRO A 15 -18.32 -32.04 -19.33
CA PRO A 15 -19.08 -31.56 -20.48
C PRO A 15 -18.14 -30.91 -21.49
N ASP A 16 -18.23 -31.30 -22.77
CA ASP A 16 -17.47 -30.71 -23.85
C ASP A 16 -17.76 -29.21 -23.88
N LEU A 17 -16.85 -28.43 -23.28
CA LEU A 17 -16.91 -26.98 -23.22
C LEU A 17 -16.65 -26.45 -24.65
N THR A 18 -17.71 -26.40 -25.44
CA THR A 18 -17.65 -25.80 -26.78
C THR A 18 -17.26 -24.33 -26.68
N ALA A 19 -16.56 -23.82 -27.70
CA ALA A 19 -16.13 -22.42 -27.75
C ALA A 19 -17.28 -21.41 -27.60
N GLY A 20 -18.51 -21.80 -27.96
CA GLY A 20 -19.73 -21.02 -27.72
C GLY A 20 -20.04 -20.88 -26.23
N HIS A 21 -19.98 -21.97 -25.47
CA HIS A 21 -20.26 -21.96 -24.04
C HIS A 21 -19.20 -21.19 -23.24
N ALA A 22 -17.93 -21.25 -23.67
CA ALA A 22 -16.86 -20.44 -23.09
C ALA A 22 -17.08 -18.93 -23.30
N ARG A 23 -17.56 -18.52 -24.48
CA ARG A 23 -17.89 -17.11 -24.76
C ARG A 23 -19.11 -16.63 -23.99
N GLU A 24 -20.11 -17.48 -23.81
CA GLU A 24 -21.31 -17.21 -23.02
C GLU A 24 -20.98 -17.06 -21.52
N LEU A 25 -20.10 -17.92 -20.99
CA LEU A 25 -19.54 -17.80 -19.64
C LEU A 25 -18.70 -16.53 -19.44
N LEU A 26 -17.87 -16.16 -20.43
CA LEU A 26 -17.12 -14.91 -20.37
C LEU A 26 -18.02 -13.67 -20.49
N GLY A 27 -19.10 -13.77 -21.26
CA GLY A 27 -20.10 -12.71 -21.41
C GLY A 27 -20.98 -12.52 -20.18
N SER A 28 -21.23 -13.58 -19.42
CA SER A 28 -22.00 -13.54 -18.17
C SER A 28 -21.16 -13.12 -16.95
N MET A 29 -19.83 -13.05 -17.08
CA MET A 29 -18.98 -12.53 -16.01
C MET A 29 -19.23 -11.03 -15.80
N PRO A 30 -19.57 -10.61 -14.56
CA PRO A 30 -19.68 -9.18 -14.26
C PRO A 30 -18.35 -8.48 -14.55
N ARG A 31 -18.43 -7.29 -15.15
CA ARG A 31 -17.24 -6.48 -15.46
C ARG A 31 -16.37 -6.36 -14.22
N ARG A 32 -15.11 -6.81 -14.34
CA ARG A 32 -14.13 -6.71 -13.26
C ARG A 32 -14.07 -5.26 -12.75
N PRO A 33 -14.27 -5.00 -11.44
CA PRO A 33 -14.28 -3.63 -10.96
C PRO A 33 -12.91 -3.01 -11.20
N ARG A 34 -12.87 -1.97 -12.03
CA ARG A 34 -11.63 -1.25 -12.34
C ARG A 34 -11.10 -0.59 -11.07
N ARG A 35 -9.79 -0.68 -10.83
CA ARG A 35 -9.14 0.11 -9.78
C ARG A 35 -9.49 1.59 -9.98
N ARG A 36 -10.02 2.26 -8.97
CA ARG A 36 -10.24 3.73 -8.97
C ARG A 36 -9.51 4.38 -7.78
N LEU A 37 -8.75 5.42 -8.09
CA LEU A 37 -8.07 6.30 -7.14
C LEU A 37 -8.91 7.56 -7.24
N GLY A 38 -9.61 7.88 -6.17
CA GLY A 38 -10.48 9.05 -6.11
C GLY A 38 -9.72 10.27 -5.63
N ALA A 39 -10.38 11.43 -5.71
CA ALA A 39 -9.88 12.68 -5.11
C ALA A 39 -9.50 12.51 -3.62
N SER A 40 -10.26 11.69 -2.89
CA SER A 40 -9.97 11.37 -1.49
C SER A 40 -8.62 10.67 -1.31
N ASP A 41 -8.23 9.77 -2.21
CA ASP A 41 -6.92 9.10 -2.14
C ASP A 41 -5.77 10.10 -2.31
N HIS A 42 -5.92 11.05 -3.25
CA HIS A 42 -4.93 12.11 -3.46
C HIS A 42 -4.79 13.01 -2.23
N ILE A 43 -5.92 13.37 -1.61
CA ILE A 43 -5.92 14.20 -0.40
C ILE A 43 -5.23 13.46 0.74
N TRP A 44 -5.59 12.20 1.01
CA TRP A 44 -4.98 11.40 2.06
C TRP A 44 -3.48 11.22 1.89
N VAL A 45 -3.04 10.97 0.67
CA VAL A 45 -1.62 10.80 0.37
C VAL A 45 -0.87 12.12 0.51
N GLY A 46 -1.45 13.21 0.02
CA GLY A 46 -0.88 14.55 0.14
C GLY A 46 -0.76 15.01 1.58
N THR A 47 -1.82 14.88 2.38
CA THR A 47 -1.80 15.27 3.81
C THR A 47 -0.79 14.43 4.60
N THR A 48 -0.72 13.13 4.33
CA THR A 48 0.30 12.25 4.91
C THR A 48 1.71 12.74 4.58
N ALA A 49 2.01 13.04 3.32
CA ALA A 49 3.33 13.52 2.92
C ALA A 49 3.68 14.88 3.58
N ILE A 50 2.72 15.80 3.67
CA ILE A 50 2.90 17.11 4.31
C ILE A 50 3.20 16.94 5.80
N PHE A 51 2.43 16.11 6.53
CA PHE A 51 2.69 15.87 7.94
C PHE A 51 4.02 15.14 8.18
N ALA A 52 4.40 14.18 7.33
CA ALA A 52 5.69 13.53 7.40
C ALA A 52 6.85 14.54 7.24
N MET A 53 6.75 15.41 6.24
CA MET A 53 7.75 16.46 6.00
C MET A 53 7.83 17.43 7.16
N ALA A 54 6.68 17.91 7.66
CA ALA A 54 6.61 18.83 8.80
C ALA A 54 7.25 18.20 10.05
N SER A 55 6.97 16.92 10.32
CA SER A 55 7.58 16.18 11.42
C SER A 55 9.10 16.14 11.32
N GLY A 56 9.63 15.76 10.15
CA GLY A 56 11.08 15.73 9.92
C GLY A 56 11.74 17.09 10.11
N LEU A 57 11.15 18.15 9.56
CA LEU A 57 11.68 19.52 9.70
C LEU A 57 11.66 20.01 11.15
N VAL A 58 10.56 19.80 11.87
CA VAL A 58 10.43 20.20 13.28
C VAL A 58 11.44 19.45 14.15
N ALA A 59 11.65 18.15 13.89
CA ALA A 59 12.64 17.36 14.61
C ALA A 59 14.06 17.88 14.37
N LEU A 60 14.43 18.10 13.11
CA LEU A 60 15.76 18.57 12.71
C LEU A 60 16.03 20.04 13.07
N ALA A 61 14.98 20.82 13.30
CA ALA A 61 15.05 22.17 13.86
C ALA A 61 15.24 22.20 15.39
N GLY A 62 15.48 21.05 16.03
CA GLY A 62 15.74 20.97 17.47
C GLY A 62 14.48 20.92 18.33
N ASN A 63 13.31 20.65 17.75
CA ASN A 63 12.04 20.56 18.46
C ASN A 63 11.43 19.13 18.39
N PRO A 64 12.17 18.08 18.76
CA PRO A 64 11.78 16.70 18.47
C PRO A 64 10.50 16.23 19.17
N TRP A 65 10.19 16.76 20.36
CA TRP A 65 8.94 16.45 21.05
C TRP A 65 7.70 16.97 20.29
N TRP A 66 7.82 18.16 19.68
CA TRP A 66 6.77 18.72 18.84
C TRP A 66 6.61 17.97 17.51
N ALA A 67 7.69 17.35 17.02
CA ALA A 67 7.66 16.55 15.81
C ALA A 67 6.86 15.24 15.95
N ILE A 68 6.63 14.76 17.18
CA ILE A 68 5.84 13.55 17.45
C ILE A 68 4.41 13.72 16.94
N ILE A 69 3.79 14.89 17.16
CA ILE A 69 2.39 15.14 16.78
C ILE A 69 2.18 14.93 15.27
N PRO A 70 2.84 15.67 14.37
CA PRO A 70 2.70 15.44 12.94
C PRO A 70 3.20 14.06 12.50
N GLY A 71 4.20 13.49 13.17
CA GLY A 71 4.71 12.15 12.87
C GLY A 71 3.67 11.04 13.12
N VAL A 72 2.96 11.11 14.26
CA VAL A 72 1.88 10.18 14.59
C VAL A 72 0.69 10.40 13.66
N THR A 73 0.28 11.65 13.43
CA THR A 73 -0.81 11.96 12.48
C THR A 73 -0.52 11.41 11.09
N SER A 74 0.71 11.59 10.60
CA SER A 74 1.15 11.05 9.32
C SER A 74 1.14 9.52 9.30
N SER A 75 1.60 8.87 10.37
CA SER A 75 1.61 7.41 10.47
C SER A 75 0.18 6.85 10.45
N ILE A 76 -0.71 7.41 11.25
CA ILE A 76 -2.13 7.01 11.28
C ILE A 76 -2.74 7.16 9.88
N GLY A 77 -2.51 8.30 9.20
CA GLY A 77 -3.00 8.52 7.84
C GLY A 77 -2.48 7.48 6.85
N ALA A 78 -1.18 7.19 6.87
CA ALA A 78 -0.54 6.21 6.01
C ALA A 78 -1.13 4.80 6.20
N PHE A 79 -1.17 4.32 7.45
CA PHE A 79 -1.63 2.96 7.75
C PHE A 79 -3.14 2.80 7.57
N THR A 80 -3.94 3.82 7.91
CA THR A 80 -5.40 3.80 7.68
C THR A 80 -5.73 3.77 6.19
N TRP A 81 -5.06 4.61 5.39
CA TRP A 81 -5.24 4.60 3.94
C TRP A 81 -4.83 3.25 3.35
N LEU A 82 -3.68 2.71 3.74
CA LEU A 82 -3.21 1.42 3.25
C LEU A 82 -4.15 0.27 3.63
N ALA A 83 -4.61 0.22 4.88
CA ALA A 83 -5.57 -0.79 5.34
C ALA A 83 -6.88 -0.72 4.54
N HIS A 84 -7.38 0.50 4.29
CA HIS A 84 -8.56 0.70 3.44
C HIS A 84 -8.34 0.17 2.01
N ARG A 85 -7.15 0.41 1.41
CA ARG A 85 -6.82 -0.14 0.08
C ARG A 85 -6.73 -1.66 0.10
N GLN A 86 -6.06 -2.24 1.09
CA GLN A 86 -5.91 -3.69 1.21
C GLN A 86 -7.25 -4.43 1.37
N ALA A 87 -8.26 -3.78 1.96
CA ALA A 87 -9.60 -4.33 2.08
C ALA A 87 -10.38 -4.39 0.74
N GLN A 88 -9.92 -3.70 -0.32
CA GLN A 88 -10.60 -3.69 -1.61
C GLN A 88 -10.24 -4.94 -2.44
N VAL A 89 -11.27 -5.63 -2.95
CA VAL A 89 -11.17 -6.92 -3.66
C VAL A 89 -10.26 -6.90 -4.91
N ASN A 90 -10.00 -5.75 -5.52
CA ASN A 90 -9.21 -5.62 -6.76
C ASN A 90 -7.82 -4.97 -6.58
N GLU A 91 -7.44 -4.67 -5.34
CA GLU A 91 -6.09 -4.20 -5.05
C GLU A 91 -5.15 -5.41 -5.05
N PRO A 92 -3.88 -5.25 -5.50
CA PRO A 92 -2.94 -6.34 -5.34
C PRO A 92 -2.85 -6.58 -3.83
N ARG A 93 -2.76 -7.83 -3.36
CA ARG A 93 -2.31 -8.07 -1.99
C ARG A 93 -0.95 -7.43 -1.89
N LEU A 94 -0.91 -6.18 -1.42
CA LEU A 94 0.27 -5.35 -1.41
C LEU A 94 1.22 -6.08 -0.49
N ARG A 95 2.14 -6.87 -1.07
CA ARG A 95 3.36 -7.33 -0.41
C ARG A 95 4.27 -6.13 -0.07
N ALA A 96 3.78 -4.91 -0.22
CA ALA A 96 4.38 -3.68 0.22
C ALA A 96 4.21 -3.51 1.73
N VAL A 97 4.58 -4.52 2.53
CA VAL A 97 4.89 -4.27 3.96
C VAL A 97 6.19 -3.46 4.05
N LEU A 98 7.11 -3.69 3.09
CA LEU A 98 8.41 -3.03 3.04
C LEU A 98 8.32 -1.51 2.97
N VAL A 99 7.44 -0.93 2.14
CA VAL A 99 7.42 0.52 1.95
C VAL A 99 6.83 1.29 3.14
N PRO A 100 5.70 0.87 3.75
CA PRO A 100 5.22 1.41 5.02
C PRO A 100 6.22 1.23 6.17
N SER A 101 6.95 0.12 6.21
CA SER A 101 8.03 -0.07 7.19
C SER A 101 9.17 0.92 6.97
N LEU A 102 9.64 1.08 5.72
CA LEU A 102 10.65 2.07 5.35
C LEU A 102 10.19 3.49 5.69
N PHE A 103 8.94 3.81 5.35
CA PHE A 103 8.30 5.09 5.68
C PHE A 103 8.34 5.36 7.19
N ALA A 104 7.88 4.41 8.01
CA ALA A 104 7.87 4.55 9.46
C ALA A 104 9.28 4.72 10.04
N VAL A 105 10.24 3.90 9.58
CA VAL A 105 11.63 3.99 10.02
C VAL A 105 12.23 5.35 9.68
N TRP A 106 12.09 5.81 8.44
CA TRP A 106 12.62 7.10 8.01
C TRP A 106 11.92 8.29 8.66
N LEU A 107 10.63 8.17 8.99
CA LEU A 107 9.90 9.19 9.74
C LEU A 107 10.36 9.28 11.19
N SER A 108 10.59 8.13 11.84
CA SER A 108 11.00 8.06 13.25
C SER A 108 12.47 8.43 13.46
N LEU A 109 13.34 8.22 12.47
CA LEU A 109 14.78 8.45 12.59
C LEU A 109 15.15 9.88 13.03
N PRO A 110 14.67 10.97 12.39
CA PRO A 110 14.99 12.33 12.83
C PRO A 110 14.43 12.65 14.22
N ILE A 111 13.24 12.14 14.57
CA ILE A 111 12.64 12.32 15.89
C ILE A 111 13.51 11.66 16.96
N TRP A 112 13.86 10.39 16.75
CA TRP A 112 14.70 9.62 17.68
C TRP A 112 16.07 10.26 17.86
N ARG A 113 16.72 10.71 16.77
CA ARG A 113 18.01 11.42 16.84
C ARG A 113 17.89 12.72 17.63
N GLY A 114 16.83 13.50 17.39
CA GLY A 114 16.58 14.72 18.13
C GLY A 114 16.36 14.47 19.63
N ILE A 115 15.57 13.46 20.00
CA ILE A 115 15.32 13.11 21.42
C ILE A 115 16.59 12.59 22.11
N THR A 116 17.32 11.69 21.48
CA THR A 116 18.42 10.95 22.14
C THR A 116 19.77 11.65 22.06
N ARG A 117 20.02 12.44 21.01
CA ARG A 117 21.32 13.04 20.74
C ARG A 117 21.27 14.57 20.69
N GLY A 118 20.08 15.16 20.59
CA GLY A 118 19.93 16.60 20.34
C GLY A 118 20.43 17.00 18.94
N ASP A 119 20.55 16.04 18.02
CA ASP A 119 21.05 16.29 16.67
C ASP A 119 20.12 17.25 15.92
N THR A 120 20.70 18.31 15.38
CA THR A 120 20.05 19.22 14.42
C THR A 120 20.78 19.17 13.09
N ILE A 121 20.06 19.50 12.02
CA ILE A 121 20.65 19.58 10.67
C ILE A 121 20.31 20.95 10.10
N PRO A 122 21.29 21.73 9.63
CA PRO A 122 21.03 23.04 9.05
C PRO A 122 20.23 22.92 7.74
N PHE A 123 19.65 24.05 7.35
CA PHE A 123 19.06 24.19 6.03
C PHE A 123 20.17 24.49 5.00
N PRO A 124 20.15 23.89 3.79
CA PRO A 124 19.06 23.11 3.19
C PRO A 124 19.12 21.59 3.42
N GLU A 125 20.16 21.06 4.06
CA GLU A 125 20.37 19.62 4.23
C GLU A 125 19.21 18.93 4.96
N SER A 126 18.57 19.64 5.88
CA SER A 126 17.37 19.17 6.60
C SER A 126 16.22 18.80 5.67
N LEU A 127 16.10 19.41 4.48
CA LEU A 127 15.09 19.04 3.49
C LEU A 127 15.31 17.61 2.96
N ILE A 128 16.56 17.20 2.78
CA ILE A 128 16.88 15.87 2.25
C ILE A 128 16.48 14.82 3.28
N PHE A 129 16.88 15.00 4.54
CA PHE A 129 16.59 14.05 5.61
C PHE A 129 15.11 14.02 6.00
N ALA A 130 14.46 15.18 6.10
CA ALA A 130 13.01 15.25 6.32
C ALA A 130 12.21 14.70 5.12
N GLY A 131 12.78 14.79 3.92
CA GLY A 131 12.17 14.35 2.66
C GLY A 131 12.17 12.84 2.44
N LEU A 132 12.97 12.06 3.17
CA LEU A 132 13.09 10.61 2.94
C LEU A 132 11.76 9.88 3.14
N ALA A 133 11.10 10.08 4.28
CA ALA A 133 9.80 9.46 4.56
C ALA A 133 8.73 9.85 3.53
N PRO A 134 8.44 11.14 3.26
CA PRO A 134 7.46 11.51 2.24
C PRO A 134 7.86 11.03 0.84
N ALA A 135 9.15 10.97 0.49
CA ALA A 135 9.59 10.40 -0.78
C ALA A 135 9.28 8.91 -0.91
N ALA A 136 9.51 8.10 0.14
CA ALA A 136 9.12 6.69 0.15
C ALA A 136 7.60 6.51 -0.03
N TRP A 137 6.82 7.34 0.67
CA TRP A 137 5.36 7.32 0.60
C TRP A 137 4.83 7.70 -0.79
N LEU A 138 5.33 8.80 -1.35
CA LEU A 138 4.96 9.25 -2.69
C LEU A 138 5.45 8.26 -3.76
N GLY A 139 6.60 7.62 -3.58
CA GLY A 139 7.09 6.56 -4.45
C GLY A 139 6.15 5.36 -4.47
N LEU A 140 5.65 4.91 -3.30
CA LEU A 140 4.61 3.88 -3.23
C LEU A 140 3.35 4.31 -3.98
N TYR A 141 2.91 5.53 -3.74
CA TYR A 141 1.71 6.05 -4.36
C TYR A 141 1.82 6.14 -5.88
N LEU A 142 2.93 6.67 -6.40
CA LEU A 142 3.23 6.73 -7.82
C LEU A 142 3.25 5.33 -8.44
N TRP A 143 3.87 4.37 -7.76
CA TRP A 143 3.89 2.97 -8.22
C TRP A 143 2.49 2.37 -8.33
N ILE A 144 1.60 2.66 -7.37
CA ILE A 144 0.19 2.23 -7.43
C ILE A 144 -0.53 2.93 -8.60
N LEU A 145 -0.25 4.21 -8.82
CA LEU A 145 -0.83 5.00 -9.91
C LEU A 145 -0.40 4.48 -11.29
N LEU A 146 0.88 4.13 -11.47
CA LEU A 146 1.45 3.62 -12.71
C LEU A 146 1.04 2.18 -13.03
N ARG A 147 0.66 1.38 -12.03
CA ARG A 147 0.15 0.01 -12.21
C ARG A 147 -1.36 -0.08 -12.52
N ARG A 148 -1.99 1.06 -12.84
CA ARG A 148 -3.35 1.09 -13.38
C ARG A 148 -3.37 0.74 -14.85
#